data_AF-A0A127Q839-F1
#
_entry.id   AF-A0A127Q839-F1
#
_cell.length_a   1.000
_cell.length_b   1.000
_cell.length_c   1.000
_cell.angle_alpha   90.00
_cell.angle_beta   90.00
_cell.angle_gamma   90.00
#
_symmetry.space_group_name_H-M   'P 1'
#
loop_
_entity.id
_entity.type
_entity.pdbx_description
1 polymer ?
#
loop_
_entity_poly.entity_id
_entity_poly.type
_entity_poly.pdbx_seq_one_letter_code
_entity_poly.pdbx_strand_id
1 'polypeptide(L)'
;MDAAVKQQILKQCYSKRFDEKYSRKHQYQDKATDVRNYVKLTPADIVDLLDTASAAARAPARRLLQLMQGRPWLPSATAHEGGTGDQRGVDNNLHITLKVGNASFHLRCKEQPGLHIIQIT
;
A
#
# COMPACT_ATOMS: atom_id res chain seq x y z
N MET A 1 -10.10 1.91 13.53
CA MET A 1 -9.37 3.10 14.05
C MET A 1 -10.31 4.28 14.22
N ASP A 2 -9.99 5.22 15.12
CA ASP A 2 -10.74 6.47 15.29
C ASP A 2 -10.64 7.40 14.07
N ALA A 3 -11.71 8.12 13.74
CA ALA A 3 -11.78 8.96 12.55
C ALA A 3 -10.81 10.14 12.60
N ALA A 4 -10.57 10.74 13.78
CA ALA A 4 -9.62 11.85 13.92
C ALA A 4 -8.18 11.37 13.73
N VAL A 5 -7.85 10.17 14.22
CA VAL A 5 -6.55 9.53 13.99
C VAL A 5 -6.34 9.25 12.50
N LYS A 6 -7.35 8.69 11.81
CA LYS A 6 -7.30 8.46 10.36
C LYS A 6 -7.05 9.77 9.60
N GLN A 7 -7.78 10.84 9.94
CA GLN A 7 -7.60 12.15 9.31
C GLN A 7 -6.21 12.74 9.59
N GLN A 8 -5.66 12.57 10.79
CA GLN A 8 -4.31 13.00 11.11
C GLN A 8 -3.27 12.28 10.26
N ILE A 9 -3.37 10.96 10.13
CA ILE A 9 -2.49 10.16 9.27
C ILE A 9 -2.58 10.62 7.81
N LEU A 10 -3.80 10.86 7.31
CA LEU A 10 -4.00 11.31 5.92
C LEU A 10 -3.39 12.70 5.67
N LYS A 11 -3.41 13.61 6.65
CA LYS A 11 -2.73 14.92 6.55
C LYS A 11 -1.22 14.81 6.44
N GLN A 12 -0.62 13.73 6.96
CA GLN A 12 0.81 13.44 6.83
C GLN A 12 1.18 12.79 5.49
N CYS A 13 0.20 12.40 4.67
CA CYS A 13 0.48 11.93 3.33
C CYS A 13 0.98 13.11 2.50
N TYR A 14 2.27 13.12 2.11
CA TYR A 14 2.85 14.20 1.30
C TYR A 14 2.36 14.08 -0.13
N SER A 15 1.13 14.53 -0.37
CA SER A 15 0.51 14.55 -1.69
C SER A 15 0.77 15.83 -2.48
N LYS A 16 1.59 16.79 -1.98
CA LYS A 16 2.02 17.93 -2.82
C LYS A 16 2.80 17.50 -4.08
N ARG A 17 3.30 16.27 -4.13
CA ARG A 17 3.81 15.64 -5.37
C ARG A 17 2.79 14.73 -6.07
N PHE A 18 1.66 14.42 -5.45
CA PHE A 18 0.46 13.89 -6.10
C PHE A 18 -0.34 15.00 -6.80
N ASP A 19 0.31 16.14 -7.11
CA ASP A 19 -0.05 16.90 -8.31
C ASP A 19 -0.20 15.90 -9.46
N GLU A 20 -1.25 16.07 -10.26
CA GLU A 20 -1.75 15.20 -11.33
C GLU A 20 -0.69 14.56 -12.26
N LYS A 21 0.54 15.05 -12.22
CA LYS A 21 1.70 14.60 -13.01
C LYS A 21 2.34 13.29 -12.51
N TYR A 22 2.36 12.99 -11.21
CA TYR A 22 2.98 11.75 -10.68
C TYR A 22 1.99 10.58 -10.58
N SER A 23 0.71 10.84 -10.32
CA SER A 23 -0.31 9.76 -10.26
C SER A 23 -0.57 9.11 -11.63
N ARG A 24 -0.16 9.77 -12.73
CA ARG A 24 -0.36 9.31 -14.11
C ARG A 24 0.83 8.56 -14.71
N LYS A 25 2.04 8.60 -14.12
CA LYS A 25 3.28 8.16 -14.81
C LYS A 25 3.85 6.80 -14.38
N HIS A 26 3.42 6.22 -13.25
CA HIS A 26 4.02 4.99 -12.70
C HIS A 26 3.00 3.91 -12.30
N GLN A 27 1.88 3.83 -13.02
CA GLN A 27 0.86 2.82 -12.76
C GLN A 27 0.87 1.77 -13.87
N TYR A 28 1.33 0.58 -13.52
CA TYR A 28 1.33 -0.59 -14.39
C TYR A 28 -0.11 -0.96 -14.77
N GLN A 29 -0.34 -1.20 -16.06
CA GLN A 29 -1.53 -1.79 -16.64
C GLN A 29 -1.06 -2.91 -17.55
N ASP A 30 -1.57 -4.12 -17.36
CA ASP A 30 -1.85 -5.02 -18.47
C ASP A 30 -3.38 -5.12 -18.63
N LYS A 31 -3.86 -5.05 -19.86
CA LYS A 31 -5.27 -4.82 -20.24
C LYS A 31 -6.05 -6.11 -20.53
N ALA A 32 -5.46 -7.27 -20.30
CA ALA A 32 -5.92 -8.52 -20.89
C ALA A 32 -6.38 -9.58 -19.89
N THR A 33 -7.19 -9.23 -18.88
CA THR A 33 -7.97 -10.27 -18.18
C THR A 33 -9.18 -9.67 -17.47
N ASP A 34 -10.31 -10.38 -17.51
CA ASP A 34 -11.57 -10.08 -16.84
C ASP A 34 -11.50 -10.07 -15.29
N VAL A 35 -10.31 -9.86 -14.72
CA VAL A 35 -10.08 -9.70 -13.28
C VAL A 35 -10.07 -8.21 -12.97
N ARG A 36 -11.26 -7.60 -13.02
CA ARG A 36 -11.48 -6.21 -12.63
C ARG A 36 -11.46 -6.10 -11.09
N ASN A 37 -10.58 -5.26 -10.54
CA ASN A 37 -10.88 -4.25 -9.48
C ASN A 37 -9.68 -3.85 -8.59
N TYR A 38 -8.47 -3.65 -9.13
CA TYR A 38 -7.48 -2.79 -8.45
C TYR A 38 -7.44 -1.42 -9.12
N VAL A 39 -8.59 -0.75 -9.02
CA VAL A 39 -8.67 0.71 -9.10
C VAL A 39 -7.61 1.27 -8.14
N LYS A 40 -6.85 2.25 -8.62
CA LYS A 40 -5.79 2.95 -7.91
C LYS A 40 -6.11 3.09 -6.41
N LEU A 41 -5.43 2.34 -5.55
CA LEU A 41 -5.63 2.46 -4.09
C LEU A 41 -5.34 3.90 -3.67
N THR A 42 -6.32 4.53 -3.04
CA THR A 42 -6.16 5.86 -2.46
C THR A 42 -5.35 5.77 -1.16
N PRO A 43 -4.78 6.88 -0.68
CA PRO A 43 -4.19 6.91 0.66
C PRO A 43 -5.15 6.46 1.76
N ALA A 44 -6.46 6.71 1.62
CA ALA A 44 -7.47 6.27 2.57
C ALA A 44 -7.61 4.73 2.57
N ASP A 45 -7.65 4.11 1.38
CA ASP A 45 -7.74 2.65 1.24
C ASP A 45 -6.54 1.96 1.87
N ILE A 46 -5.33 2.50 1.67
CA ILE A 46 -4.09 1.96 2.26
C ILE A 46 -4.14 2.01 3.78
N VAL A 47 -4.63 3.11 4.35
CA VAL A 47 -4.77 3.26 5.80
C VAL A 47 -5.80 2.27 6.34
N ASP A 48 -6.90 2.03 5.62
CA ASP A 48 -7.89 1.03 6.00
C ASP A 48 -7.32 -0.39 5.93
N LEU A 49 -6.57 -0.73 4.88
CA LEU A 49 -5.90 -2.03 4.75
C LEU A 49 -4.90 -2.31 5.89
N LEU A 50 -4.21 -1.27 6.39
CA LEU A 50 -3.34 -1.36 7.54
C LEU A 50 -4.11 -1.55 8.85
N ASP A 51 -5.25 -0.87 9.01
CA ASP A 51 -6.10 -1.00 10.19
C ASP A 51 -6.75 -2.40 10.27
N THR A 52 -7.09 -2.98 9.11
CA THR A 52 -7.69 -4.31 8.98
C THR A 52 -6.68 -5.40 8.56
N ALA A 53 -5.39 -5.20 8.81
CA ALA A 53 -4.36 -6.17 8.46
C ALA A 53 -4.60 -7.54 9.11
N SER A 54 -4.09 -8.60 8.47
CA SER A 54 -4.21 -9.97 8.97
C SER A 54 -3.63 -10.11 10.37
N ALA A 55 -3.99 -11.18 11.09
CA ALA A 55 -3.44 -11.44 12.42
C ALA A 55 -1.90 -11.44 12.45
N ALA A 56 -1.25 -11.98 11.40
CA ALA A 56 0.21 -12.02 11.28
C ALA A 56 0.82 -10.62 11.04
N ALA A 57 0.13 -9.74 10.31
CA ALA A 57 0.61 -8.40 9.99
C ALA A 57 0.10 -7.30 10.95
N ARG A 58 -0.79 -7.62 11.89
CA ARG A 58 -1.46 -6.62 12.73
C ARG A 58 -0.50 -5.78 13.58
N ALA A 59 0.45 -6.43 14.24
CA ALA A 59 1.44 -5.73 15.07
C ALA A 59 2.33 -4.77 14.25
N PRO A 60 2.97 -5.21 13.14
CA PRO A 60 3.73 -4.29 12.30
C PRO A 60 2.85 -3.23 11.63
N ALA A 61 1.60 -3.53 11.26
CA ALA A 61 0.68 -2.55 10.67
C ALA A 61 0.34 -1.43 11.65
N ARG A 62 0.08 -1.75 12.93
CA ARG A 62 -0.14 -0.76 13.98
C ARG A 62 1.08 0.13 14.19
N ARG A 63 2.28 -0.45 14.19
CA ARG A 63 3.54 0.31 14.28
C ARG A 63 3.70 1.25 13.09
N LEU A 64 3.37 0.77 11.89
CA LEU A 64 3.44 1.58 10.67
C LEU A 64 2.43 2.74 10.70
N LEU A 65 1.20 2.52 11.15
CA LEU A 65 0.19 3.56 11.34
C LEU A 65 0.66 4.64 12.34
N GLN A 66 1.29 4.23 13.45
CA GLN A 66 1.89 5.18 14.41
C GLN A 66 3.01 6.01 13.78
N LEU A 67 3.86 5.40 12.94
CA LEU A 67 4.89 6.13 12.20
C LEU A 67 4.26 7.12 11.22
N MET A 68 3.24 6.71 10.47
CA MET A 68 2.54 7.55 9.50
C MET A 68 1.77 8.71 10.16
N GLN A 69 1.38 8.58 11.43
CA GLN A 69 0.72 9.65 12.18
C GLN A 69 1.68 10.81 12.51
N GLY A 70 2.96 10.51 12.72
CA GLY A 70 3.98 11.49 13.11
C GLY A 70 4.99 11.83 12.01
N ARG A 71 4.93 11.18 10.84
CA ARG A 71 5.93 11.33 9.78
C ARG A 71 5.30 11.46 8.40
N PRO A 72 5.95 12.25 7.51
CA PRO A 72 5.67 12.25 6.08
C PRO A 72 5.54 10.84 5.52
N TRP A 73 4.52 10.56 4.71
CA TRP A 73 4.45 9.30 3.99
C TRP A 73 3.88 9.43 2.57
N LEU A 74 4.19 8.45 1.71
CA LEU A 74 3.59 8.32 0.38
C LEU A 74 3.62 6.86 -0.12
N PRO A 75 2.66 6.44 -0.98
CA PRO A 75 2.80 5.24 -1.77
C PRO A 75 3.86 5.44 -2.86
N SER A 76 4.96 4.67 -2.81
CA SER A 76 6.05 4.75 -3.79
C SER A 76 5.89 3.77 -4.96
N ALA A 77 5.15 2.67 -4.75
CA ALA A 77 4.69 1.77 -5.80
C ALA A 77 3.28 1.29 -5.45
N THR A 78 2.37 1.35 -6.42
CA THR A 78 1.01 0.80 -6.29
C THR A 78 1.04 -0.73 -6.34
N ALA A 79 -0.08 -1.36 -5.98
CA ALA A 79 -0.36 -2.78 -6.19
C ALA A 79 0.31 -3.34 -7.46
N HIS A 80 1.32 -4.19 -7.30
CA HIS A 80 1.98 -4.91 -8.38
C HIS A 80 2.36 -6.32 -7.94
N GLU A 81 2.31 -7.28 -8.86
CA GLU A 81 2.93 -8.58 -8.67
C GLU A 81 4.45 -8.44 -8.78
N GLY A 82 5.19 -9.19 -7.96
CA GLY A 82 6.66 -9.12 -7.96
C GLY A 82 7.27 -10.11 -8.94
N GLY A 83 7.86 -9.65 -10.05
CA GLY A 83 8.73 -10.49 -10.88
C GLY A 83 9.26 -9.88 -12.20
N THR A 84 10.49 -9.38 -12.19
CA THR A 84 11.35 -9.33 -13.40
C THR A 84 12.67 -10.03 -13.06
N GLY A 85 12.71 -11.34 -13.23
CA GLY A 85 13.91 -12.15 -12.99
C GLY A 85 13.56 -13.64 -12.94
N ASP A 86 14.08 -14.40 -13.91
CA ASP A 86 14.12 -15.86 -14.05
C ASP A 86 13.23 -16.67 -13.08
N GLN A 87 11.93 -16.73 -13.37
CA GLN A 87 10.87 -17.74 -13.07
C GLN A 87 11.01 -18.76 -11.90
N ARG A 88 11.86 -18.54 -10.90
CA ARG A 88 12.07 -19.42 -9.74
C ARG A 88 12.04 -18.55 -8.48
N GLY A 89 10.85 -18.38 -7.91
CA GLY A 89 10.64 -17.61 -6.67
C GLY A 89 9.81 -16.33 -6.82
N VAL A 90 9.01 -16.23 -7.88
CA VAL A 90 8.06 -15.13 -8.10
C VAL A 90 7.08 -15.07 -6.92
N ASP A 91 7.02 -13.92 -6.27
CA ASP A 91 6.04 -13.67 -5.21
C ASP A 91 4.73 -13.24 -5.89
N ASN A 92 3.84 -14.22 -6.05
CA ASN A 92 2.53 -14.04 -6.69
C ASN A 92 1.57 -13.20 -5.85
N ASN A 93 1.98 -12.73 -4.67
CA ASN A 93 1.16 -11.83 -3.88
C ASN A 93 1.32 -10.39 -4.38
N LEU A 94 0.25 -9.63 -4.22
CA LEU A 94 0.21 -8.22 -4.58
C LEU A 94 1.05 -7.41 -3.58
N HIS A 95 1.86 -6.47 -4.07
CA HIS A 95 2.71 -5.62 -3.24
C HIS A 95 2.33 -4.15 -3.32
N ILE A 96 2.32 -3.48 -2.18
CA ILE A 96 2.27 -2.02 -2.06
C ILE A 96 3.56 -1.58 -1.38
N THR A 97 4.26 -0.59 -1.92
CA THR A 97 5.43 -0.01 -1.25
C THR A 97 5.08 1.36 -0.69
N LEU A 98 5.30 1.55 0.61
CA LEU A 98 5.14 2.84 1.28
C LEU A 98 6.50 3.40 1.67
N LYS A 99 6.69 4.71 1.45
CA LYS A 99 7.79 5.44 2.06
C LYS A 99 7.26 6.23 3.25
N VAL A 100 7.85 6.05 4.42
CA VAL A 100 7.52 6.79 5.65
C VAL A 100 8.79 7.43 6.22
N GLY A 101 8.87 8.76 6.15
CA GLY A 101 10.13 9.49 6.34
C GLY A 101 11.20 9.01 5.36
N ASN A 102 12.28 8.45 5.90
CA ASN A 102 13.42 7.93 5.12
C ASN A 102 13.41 6.41 4.94
N ALA A 103 12.39 5.71 5.45
CA ALA A 103 12.29 4.26 5.36
C ALA A 103 11.25 3.83 4.31
N SER A 104 11.52 2.71 3.64
CA SER A 104 10.58 2.03 2.75
C SER A 104 10.02 0.79 3.45
N PHE A 105 8.73 0.54 3.25
CA PHE A 105 8.00 -0.60 3.78
C PHE A 105 7.28 -1.30 2.64
N HIS A 106 7.39 -2.62 2.58
CA HIS A 106 6.74 -3.45 1.57
C HIS A 106 5.58 -4.20 2.21
N LEU A 107 4.38 -3.97 1.70
CA LEU A 107 3.14 -4.54 2.18
C LEU A 107 2.75 -5.65 1.20
N ARG A 108 2.87 -6.89 1.63
CA ARG A 108 2.36 -8.06 0.90
C ARG A 108 0.88 -8.22 1.17
N CYS A 109 0.11 -8.41 0.12
CA CYS A 109 -1.34 -8.47 0.16
C CYS A 109 -1.88 -9.73 -0.52
N LYS A 110 -3.03 -10.21 -0.03
CA LYS A 110 -3.77 -11.33 -0.62
C LYS A 110 -5.24 -10.93 -0.82
N GLU A 111 -5.88 -11.48 -1.84
CA GLU A 111 -7.21 -11.04 -2.29
C GLU A 111 -8.38 -11.87 -1.75
N GLN A 112 -8.14 -13.03 -1.13
CA GLN A 112 -9.21 -13.93 -0.67
C GLN A 112 -9.37 -13.89 0.84
N PRO A 113 -10.56 -13.52 1.40
CA PRO A 113 -11.84 -13.21 0.75
C PRO A 113 -12.01 -11.74 0.28
N GLY A 114 -11.04 -10.88 0.54
CA GLY A 114 -10.91 -9.52 0.02
C GLY A 114 -9.45 -9.09 0.15
N LEU A 115 -9.08 -7.94 -0.43
CA LEU A 115 -7.70 -7.43 -0.32
C LEU A 115 -7.35 -7.16 1.15
N HIS A 116 -6.27 -7.78 1.63
CA HIS A 116 -5.78 -7.57 2.99
C HIS A 116 -4.26 -7.76 3.06
N ILE A 117 -3.62 -7.06 4.00
CA ILE A 117 -2.17 -7.15 4.21
C ILE A 117 -1.85 -8.41 5.02
N ILE A 118 -0.97 -9.25 4.49
CA ILE A 118 -0.52 -10.50 5.11
C ILE A 118 0.88 -10.40 5.73
N GLN A 119 1.72 -9.48 5.24
CA GLN A 119 3.07 -9.26 5.76
C GLN A 119 3.53 -7.83 5.47
N ILE A 120 4.35 -7.29 6.38
CA ILE A 120 5.02 -5.99 6.22
C ILE A 120 6.51 -6.19 6.50
N THR A 121 7.37 -5.75 5.58
CA THR A 121 8.84 -5.76 5.73
C THR A 121 9.42 -4.39 5.51
#